data_AF-A0A7S9D7E1-F1
#
_entry.id   AF-A0A7S9D7E1-F1
#
_cell.length_a   1.000
_cell.length_b   1.000
_cell.length_c   1.000
_cell.angle_alpha   90.00
_cell.angle_beta   90.00
_cell.angle_gamma   90.00
#
_symmetry.space_group_name_H-M   'P 1'
#
loop_
_entity.id
_entity.type
_entity.pdbx_description
1 polymer ?
#
loop_
_entity_poly.entity_id
_entity_poly.type
_entity_poly.pdbx_seq_one_letter_code
_entity_poly.pdbx_strand_id
1 'polypeptide(L)'
;MILWSGLGILTVLFALGGAMLGSALHGLIPALSDQVGVAIGLLAAAAVNWWVGFRLNSRPGRELIDPKTGGRVMLRRRHTLFWLPMQYYSVLFLLVAVVALFAPAHRVGGA
;
A
#
# COMPACT_ATOMS: atom_id res chain seq x y z
N MET A 1 -14.95 14.34 5.57
CA MET A 1 -13.78 14.74 4.76
C MET A 1 -12.56 14.53 5.61
N ILE A 2 -11.77 13.53 5.26
CA ILE A 2 -10.52 13.15 5.91
C ILE A 2 -9.60 12.71 4.75
N LEU A 3 -8.28 12.77 4.93
CA LEU A 3 -7.28 12.34 3.93
C LEU A 3 -7.42 10.86 3.49
N TRP A 4 -8.36 10.07 4.00
CA TRP A 4 -8.65 8.71 3.55
C TRP A 4 -10.16 8.41 3.51
N SER A 5 -10.55 7.37 2.77
CA SER A 5 -11.91 6.82 2.76
C SER A 5 -11.91 5.30 2.92
N GLY A 6 -12.86 4.79 3.71
CA GLY A 6 -13.02 3.36 4.00
C GLY A 6 -11.70 2.73 4.46
N LEU A 7 -11.35 1.58 3.87
CA LEU A 7 -10.11 0.83 4.12
C LEU A 7 -8.85 1.38 3.42
N GLY A 8 -8.87 2.61 2.87
CA GLY A 8 -7.68 3.20 2.24
C GLY A 8 -6.48 3.34 3.18
N ILE A 9 -6.71 3.39 4.50
CA ILE A 9 -5.64 3.42 5.52
C ILE A 9 -4.80 2.13 5.55
N LEU A 10 -5.30 1.01 5.02
CA LEU A 10 -4.54 -0.25 4.95
C LEU A 10 -3.24 -0.11 4.14
N THR A 11 -3.19 0.82 3.19
CA THR A 11 -1.96 1.12 2.45
C THR A 11 -0.80 1.50 3.37
N VAL A 12 -1.07 2.34 4.39
CA VAL A 12 -0.03 2.73 5.36
C VAL A 12 0.42 1.53 6.18
N LEU A 13 -0.52 0.68 6.61
CA LEU A 13 -0.19 -0.54 7.35
C LEU A 13 0.63 -1.53 6.53
N PHE A 14 0.31 -1.70 5.24
CA PHE A 14 1.10 -2.55 4.36
C PHE A 14 2.50 -1.99 4.12
N ALA A 15 2.64 -0.67 3.94
CA ALA A 15 3.95 -0.04 3.80
C ALA A 15 4.83 -0.27 5.04
N LEU A 16 4.29 0.02 6.22
CA LEU A 16 4.99 -0.17 7.49
C LEU A 16 5.32 -1.64 7.74
N GLY A 17 4.34 -2.53 7.57
CA GLY A 17 4.52 -3.97 7.75
C GLY A 17 5.55 -4.55 6.76
N GLY A 18 5.55 -4.09 5.52
CA GLY A 18 6.56 -4.48 4.52
C GLY A 18 7.96 -4.04 4.90
N ALA A 19 8.14 -2.78 5.31
CA ALA A 19 9.43 -2.28 5.76
C ALA A 19 9.97 -3.06 6.99
N MET A 20 9.11 -3.28 7.99
CA MET A 20 9.47 -4.05 9.19
C MET A 20 9.80 -5.51 8.87
N LEU A 21 9.03 -6.15 8.00
CA LEU A 21 9.31 -7.51 7.52
C LEU A 21 10.67 -7.57 6.81
N GLY A 22 10.97 -6.58 5.98
CA GLY A 22 12.24 -6.48 5.28
C GLY A 22 13.44 -6.35 6.22
N SER A 23 13.34 -5.52 7.26
CA SER A 23 14.37 -5.42 8.30
C SER A 23 14.50 -6.72 9.12
N ALA A 24 13.39 -7.38 9.43
CA ALA A 24 13.42 -8.66 10.15
C ALA A 24 14.10 -9.78 9.31
N LEU A 25 13.93 -9.77 7.99
CA LEU A 25 14.58 -10.74 7.09
C LEU A 25 16.11 -10.65 7.14
N HIS A 26 16.68 -9.45 7.27
CA HIS A 26 18.13 -9.31 7.46
C HIS A 26 18.60 -9.98 8.75
N GLY A 27 17.87 -9.78 9.86
CA GLY A 27 18.19 -10.42 11.15
C GLY A 27 18.09 -11.95 11.13
N LEU A 28 17.27 -12.52 10.24
CA LEU A 28 17.12 -13.97 10.07
C LEU A 28 18.13 -14.57 9.08
N ILE A 29 18.54 -13.79 8.07
CA ILE A 29 19.43 -14.23 6.99
C ILE A 29 20.54 -13.17 6.86
N PRO A 30 21.63 -13.29 7.65
CA PRO A 30 22.71 -12.30 7.66
C PRO A 30 23.40 -12.09 6.30
N ALA A 31 23.26 -13.04 5.37
CA ALA A 31 23.78 -12.94 4.02
C ALA A 31 22.96 -11.98 3.12
N LEU A 32 21.72 -11.65 3.48
CA LEU A 32 20.94 -10.62 2.80
C LEU A 32 21.39 -9.25 3.31
N SER A 33 21.69 -8.31 2.39
CA SER A 33 21.92 -6.93 2.81
C SER A 33 20.61 -6.27 3.25
N ASP A 34 20.70 -5.25 4.10
CA ASP A 34 19.55 -4.46 4.57
C ASP A 34 18.72 -3.92 3.40
N GLN A 35 19.37 -3.41 2.36
CA GLN A 35 18.69 -2.89 1.17
C GLN A 35 17.85 -3.96 0.49
N VAL A 36 18.39 -5.17 0.34
CA VAL A 36 17.68 -6.28 -0.31
C VAL A 36 16.53 -6.75 0.57
N GLY A 37 16.73 -6.86 1.89
CA GLY A 37 15.67 -7.19 2.85
C GLY A 37 14.50 -6.21 2.76
N VAL A 38 14.78 -4.91 2.87
CA VAL A 38 13.76 -3.84 2.75
C VAL A 38 13.08 -3.86 1.38
N ALA A 39 13.82 -4.05 0.29
CA ALA A 39 13.24 -4.15 -1.05
C ALA A 39 12.27 -5.34 -1.16
N ILE A 40 12.64 -6.52 -0.65
CA ILE A 40 11.76 -7.70 -0.60
C ILE A 40 10.48 -7.39 0.19
N GLY A 41 10.62 -6.78 1.36
CA GLY A 41 9.50 -6.41 2.22
C GLY A 41 8.54 -5.41 1.55
N LEU A 42 9.07 -4.39 0.88
CA LEU A 42 8.27 -3.41 0.14
C LEU A 42 7.62 -3.99 -1.11
N LEU A 43 8.28 -4.90 -1.82
CA LEU A 43 7.68 -5.62 -2.95
C LEU A 43 6.53 -6.52 -2.49
N ALA A 44 6.69 -7.22 -1.35
CA ALA A 44 5.61 -7.99 -0.75
C ALA A 44 4.42 -7.08 -0.36
N ALA A 45 4.69 -5.93 0.25
CA ALA A 45 3.66 -4.93 0.56
C ALA A 45 2.97 -4.40 -0.71
N ALA A 46 3.71 -4.16 -1.80
CA ALA A 46 3.17 -3.71 -3.08
C ALA A 46 2.18 -4.74 -3.65
N ALA A 47 2.56 -6.01 -3.65
CA ALA A 47 1.72 -7.10 -4.13
C ALA A 47 0.43 -7.24 -3.30
N VAL A 48 0.54 -7.25 -1.98
CA VAL A 48 -0.62 -7.36 -1.08
C VAL A 48 -1.53 -6.13 -1.22
N ASN A 49 -0.97 -4.92 -1.20
CA ASN A 49 -1.74 -3.69 -1.33
C ASN A 49 -2.46 -3.60 -2.69
N TRP A 50 -1.84 -4.06 -3.78
CA TRP A 50 -2.46 -4.08 -5.10
C TRP A 50 -3.64 -5.04 -5.13
N TRP A 51 -3.44 -6.28 -4.67
CA TRP A 51 -4.47 -7.30 -4.67
C TRP A 51 -5.66 -6.91 -3.78
N VAL A 52 -5.40 -6.46 -2.55
CA VAL A 52 -6.44 -5.99 -1.63
C VAL A 52 -7.14 -4.77 -2.21
N GLY A 53 -6.39 -3.80 -2.75
CA GLY A 53 -6.94 -2.58 -3.33
C GLY A 53 -7.83 -2.83 -4.52
N PHE A 54 -7.39 -3.66 -5.45
CA PHE A 54 -8.19 -4.08 -6.60
C PHE A 54 -9.45 -4.81 -6.15
N ARG A 55 -9.35 -5.76 -5.22
CA ARG A 55 -10.51 -6.53 -4.74
C ARG A 55 -11.53 -5.66 -4.00
N LEU A 56 -11.08 -4.67 -3.23
CA LEU A 56 -11.95 -3.78 -2.48
C LEU A 56 -12.60 -2.73 -3.39
N ASN A 57 -11.86 -2.15 -4.33
CA ASN A 57 -12.36 -1.09 -5.22
C ASN A 57 -13.15 -1.62 -6.44
N SER A 58 -13.07 -2.91 -6.76
CA SER A 58 -13.83 -3.53 -7.86
C SER A 58 -15.19 -4.09 -7.45
N ARG A 59 -15.65 -3.87 -6.21
CA ARG A 59 -16.96 -4.35 -5.75
C ARG A 59 -18.10 -3.62 -6.48
N PRO A 60 -19.16 -4.32 -6.90
CA PRO A 60 -20.30 -3.70 -7.57
C PRO A 60 -20.95 -2.64 -6.66
N GLY A 61 -21.39 -1.54 -7.30
CA GLY A 61 -22.12 -0.50 -6.61
C GLY A 61 -23.51 -0.98 -6.19
N ARG A 62 -24.07 -0.36 -5.15
CA ARG A 62 -25.46 -0.57 -4.77
C ARG A 62 -26.32 0.45 -5.51
N GLU A 63 -27.24 -0.03 -6.33
CA GLU A 63 -28.27 0.81 -6.94
C GLU A 63 -29.29 1.19 -5.86
N LEU A 64 -29.52 2.49 -5.70
CA LEU A 64 -30.53 3.05 -4.81
C LEU A 64 -31.49 3.92 -5.63
N ILE A 65 -32.75 3.98 -5.21
CA ILE A 65 -33.72 4.90 -5.79
C ILE A 65 -33.75 6.14 -4.90
N ASP A 66 -33.56 7.31 -5.50
CA ASP A 66 -33.73 8.59 -4.82
C ASP A 66 -35.24 8.83 -4.60
N PRO A 67 -35.72 8.90 -3.34
CA PRO A 67 -37.14 9.08 -3.05
C PRO A 67 -37.71 10.42 -3.50
N LYS A 68 -36.88 11.45 -3.74
CA LYS A 68 -37.36 12.78 -4.19
C LYS A 68 -37.56 12.86 -5.69
N THR A 69 -36.72 12.18 -6.46
CA THR A 69 -36.68 12.29 -7.93
C THR A 69 -37.14 11.03 -8.64
N GLY A 70 -37.24 9.89 -7.94
CA GLY A 70 -37.43 8.57 -8.53
C GLY A 70 -36.21 8.07 -9.33
N GLY A 71 -35.11 8.84 -9.34
CA GLY A 71 -33.91 8.53 -10.11
C GLY A 71 -33.10 7.38 -9.51
N ARG A 72 -32.45 6.59 -10.38
CA ARG A 72 -31.52 5.53 -9.97
C ARG A 72 -30.14 6.14 -9.70
N VAL A 73 -29.61 5.94 -8.50
CA VAL A 73 -28.28 6.39 -8.08
C VAL A 73 -27.41 5.17 -7.77
N MET A 74 -26.26 5.05 -8.44
CA MET A 74 -25.32 3.96 -8.21
C MET A 74 -24.28 4.37 -7.16
N LEU A 75 -24.40 3.85 -5.94
CA LEU A 75 -23.48 4.12 -4.84
C LEU A 75 -22.32 3.11 -4.86
N ARG A 76 -21.13 3.56 -5.24
CA ARG A 76 -19.89 2.76 -5.20
C ARG A 76 -19.06 3.13 -3.98
N ARG A 77 -18.67 2.13 -3.18
CA ARG A 77 -17.65 2.33 -2.14
C ARG A 77 -16.30 2.48 -2.80
N ARG A 78 -15.56 3.53 -2.42
CA ARG A 78 -14.16 3.73 -2.80
C ARG A 78 -13.29 3.66 -1.56
N HIS A 79 -12.14 3.02 -1.71
CA HIS A 79 -11.11 2.84 -0.69
C HIS A 79 -9.85 3.58 -1.16
N THR A 80 -9.73 4.83 -0.70
CA THR A 80 -8.69 5.76 -1.17
C THR A 80 -7.89 6.33 -0.02
N LEU A 81 -6.62 6.63 -0.27
CA LEU A 81 -5.75 7.43 0.57
C LEU A 81 -5.33 8.66 -0.25
N PHE A 82 -5.44 9.87 0.31
CA PHE A 82 -5.32 11.15 -0.39
C PHE A 82 -6.06 11.16 -1.73
N TRP A 83 -7.33 10.71 -1.74
CA TRP A 83 -8.19 10.62 -2.92
C TRP A 83 -7.72 9.67 -4.04
N LEU A 84 -6.55 9.03 -3.88
CA LEU A 84 -6.00 8.05 -4.80
C LEU A 84 -6.42 6.64 -4.36
N PRO A 85 -7.00 5.82 -5.27
CA PRO A 85 -7.29 4.41 -4.98
C PRO A 85 -6.08 3.67 -4.46
N MET A 86 -6.26 2.90 -3.38
CA MET A 86 -5.15 2.30 -2.65
C MET A 86 -4.20 1.47 -3.53
N GLN A 87 -4.69 0.78 -4.56
CA GLN A 87 -3.85 -0.03 -5.46
C GLN A 87 -2.75 0.77 -6.17
N TYR A 88 -2.95 2.06 -6.43
CA TYR A 88 -1.94 2.87 -7.12
C TYR A 88 -0.72 3.20 -6.23
N TYR A 89 -0.88 3.14 -4.91
CA TYR A 89 0.26 3.24 -4.00
C TYR A 89 1.23 2.05 -4.11
N SER A 90 0.81 0.91 -4.68
CA SER A 90 1.74 -0.18 -4.96
C SER A 90 2.81 0.20 -5.98
N VAL A 91 2.51 1.11 -6.92
CA VAL A 91 3.52 1.66 -7.82
C VAL A 91 4.52 2.49 -7.03
N LEU A 92 4.05 3.30 -6.07
CA LEU A 92 4.92 4.04 -5.17
C LEU A 92 5.80 3.09 -4.34
N PHE A 93 5.25 2.00 -3.80
CA PHE A 93 6.03 1.01 -3.04
C PHE A 93 7.11 0.35 -3.90
N LEU A 94 6.78 0.02 -5.16
CA LEU A 94 7.74 -0.52 -6.12
C LEU A 94 8.87 0.48 -6.41
N LEU A 95 8.53 1.76 -6.62
CA LEU A 95 9.54 2.81 -6.81
C LEU A 95 10.45 2.96 -5.59
N VAL A 96 9.88 2.96 -4.38
CA VAL A 96 10.66 3.03 -3.13
C VAL A 96 11.54 1.78 -2.97
N ALA A 97 11.05 0.59 -3.32
CA ALA A 97 11.84 -0.64 -3.29
C ALA A 97 13.03 -0.58 -4.25
N VAL A 98 12.82 -0.08 -5.48
CA VAL A 98 13.90 0.11 -6.46
C VAL A 98 14.91 1.14 -5.95
N VAL A 99 14.45 2.28 -5.44
CA VAL A 99 15.34 3.31 -4.86
C VAL A 99 16.14 2.75 -3.69
N ALA A 100 15.52 1.94 -2.82
CA ALA A 100 16.20 1.33 -1.68
C ALA A 100 17.37 0.42 -2.09
N LEU A 101 17.29 -0.26 -3.25
CA LEU A 101 18.39 -1.08 -3.77
C LEU A 101 19.63 -0.27 -4.17
N PHE A 102 19.44 0.98 -4.59
CA PHE A 102 20.52 1.89 -4.98
C PHE A 102 20.85 2.91 -3.89
N ALA A 103 20.10 2.93 -2.79
CA ALA A 103 20.33 3.85 -1.70
C ALA A 103 21.70 3.55 -1.08
N PRO A 104 22.59 4.56 -0.97
CA PRO A 104 23.88 4.35 -0.34
C PRO A 104 23.64 3.81 1.07
N ALA A 105 24.36 2.73 1.40
CA ALA A 105 24.51 2.27 2.77
C ALA A 105 25.19 3.40 3.53
N HIS A 106 24.42 4.36 4.03
CA HIS A 106 24.92 5.31 5.00
C HIS A 106 25.21 4.45 6.22
N ARG A 107 26.47 4.03 6.35
CA ARG A 107 26.99 3.51 7.61
C ARG A 107 26.69 4.62 8.61
N VAL A 108 25.65 4.44 9.41
CA VAL A 108 25.47 5.24 10.62
C VAL A 108 26.74 4.95 11.41
N GLY A 109 27.65 5.93 11.35
CA GLY A 109 29.01 5.82 11.84
C GLY A 109 29.03 5.46 13.32
N GLY A 110 30.09 4.77 13.69
CA GLY A 110 30.26 4.16 14.99
C GLY A 110 30.09 5.13 16.16
N ALA A 111 29.57 4.55 17.23
CA ALA A 111 29.95 4.87 18.59
C ALA A 111 30.41 3.55 19.23
#